data_AF-A0A1Q6Z8A8-F1
#
_entry.id   AF-A0A1Q6Z8A8-F1
#
_cell.length_a   1.000
_cell.length_b   1.000
_cell.length_c   1.000
_cell.angle_alpha   90.00
_cell.angle_beta   90.00
_cell.angle_gamma   90.00
#
_symmetry.space_group_name_H-M   'P 1'
#
loop_
_entity.id
_entity.type
_entity.pdbx_description
1 polymer ?
#
loop_
_entity_poly.entity_id
_entity_poly.type
_entity_poly.pdbx_seq_one_letter_code
_entity_poly.pdbx_strand_id
1 'polypeptide(L)'
;TQSDAKLAALAAATGRAGVALALVLLLVFLTAPAGRWRWPVTVAAAWTVARALQDSARWAGLFSPASFYRPLLGGLSASAGALTALGVVLLLTAAAVWRRGVARRWWSLAGAGLLVLAAPYVVRYFGRGITPPAGGVGFALWVSWEVAVATAAMALVLAAAALVRGTVEPQRLPWILPAACAWAGMAALAGLWLWNPYGAWPEWYTFVWLPALVGVLVPAPRPWAVLGIATVAGTAAALVTWGAAVEGRLLLAERDALGLGAAADPRAASLLARLGATPPATQPRTAGELYAWWLASPLAADSYPASLAVWHRSGEPAAEIRLASVDLPPSLLAALVRSPETARGPRVERLERSPGVHYVLVAPLAGGDVLTVGVGPRTRLIPLARIARFLQGEASVEPPYDIRLSPPSPPPATPSARVIWTRVGWSARGERRIAVPGGLVSHVHLTVDLRDPWALLVRGALVVVIDVALLAACWLLSLALTGGWRPQRPPVFAVLRTSYRARLAVALAGFFVVPLLVLALWSFARLRDDARQDGDLLIGQTLRDAAGTAATLASEPAPALGRSMLELGNRLDADLWLYRDGVLAATTAPVLAELGV
;
A
#
# COMPACT_ATOMS: atom_id res chain seq x y z
N THR A 1 -6.75 -31.35 -0.22
CA THR A 1 -6.16 -31.79 -1.50
C THR A 1 -7.17 -31.82 -2.65
N GLN A 2 -8.28 -32.57 -2.57
CA GLN A 2 -9.30 -32.59 -3.65
C GLN A 2 -10.16 -31.31 -3.73
N SER A 3 -10.37 -30.61 -2.60
CA SER A 3 -11.01 -29.29 -2.53
C SER A 3 -10.16 -28.20 -3.18
N ASP A 4 -8.85 -28.23 -2.93
CA ASP A 4 -7.91 -27.20 -3.40
C ASP A 4 -7.67 -27.34 -4.90
N ALA A 5 -7.62 -28.57 -5.41
CA ALA A 5 -7.60 -28.84 -6.84
C ALA A 5 -8.89 -28.39 -7.56
N LYS A 6 -10.07 -28.57 -6.93
CA LYS A 6 -11.34 -28.05 -7.46
C LYS A 6 -11.39 -26.52 -7.44
N LEU A 7 -10.90 -25.88 -6.37
CA LEU A 7 -10.82 -24.42 -6.27
C LEU A 7 -9.82 -23.82 -7.27
N ALA A 8 -8.67 -24.47 -7.46
CA ALA A 8 -7.69 -24.09 -8.47
C ALA A 8 -8.25 -24.26 -9.90
N ALA A 9 -8.98 -25.35 -10.18
CA ALA A 9 -9.64 -25.56 -11.46
C ALA A 9 -10.78 -24.55 -11.71
N LEU A 10 -11.54 -24.20 -10.67
CA LEU A 10 -12.56 -23.14 -10.72
C LEU A 10 -11.92 -21.77 -10.98
N ALA A 11 -10.84 -21.43 -10.29
CA ALA A 11 -10.10 -20.17 -10.51
C ALA A 11 -9.48 -20.09 -11.91
N ALA A 12 -8.96 -21.22 -12.43
CA ALA A 12 -8.46 -21.30 -13.80
C ALA A 12 -9.59 -21.26 -14.85
N ALA A 13 -10.78 -21.76 -14.52
CA ALA A 13 -11.96 -21.71 -15.40
C ALA A 13 -12.59 -20.32 -15.43
N THR A 14 -12.70 -19.63 -14.28
CA THR A 14 -13.17 -18.24 -14.20
C THR A 14 -12.21 -17.28 -14.89
N GLY A 15 -10.89 -17.48 -14.76
CA GLY A 15 -9.88 -16.73 -15.51
C GLY A 15 -10.00 -16.90 -17.02
N ARG A 16 -10.17 -18.15 -17.50
CA ARG A 16 -10.38 -18.44 -18.94
C ARG A 16 -11.72 -17.91 -19.46
N ALA A 17 -12.78 -17.99 -18.67
CA ALA A 17 -14.09 -17.43 -19.00
C ALA A 17 -14.05 -15.89 -19.08
N GLY A 18 -13.30 -15.23 -18.19
CA GLY A 18 -13.09 -13.78 -18.23
C GLY A 18 -12.33 -13.33 -19.49
N VAL A 19 -11.28 -14.07 -19.89
CA VAL A 19 -10.56 -13.81 -21.15
C VAL A 19 -11.47 -14.03 -22.37
N ALA A 20 -12.25 -15.12 -22.40
CA ALA A 20 -13.19 -15.39 -23.47
C ALA A 20 -14.27 -14.30 -23.57
N LEU A 21 -14.82 -13.85 -22.44
CA LEU A 21 -15.81 -12.77 -22.38
C LEU A 21 -15.22 -11.43 -22.86
N ALA A 22 -13.99 -11.10 -22.45
CA ALA A 22 -13.30 -9.90 -22.93
C ALA A 22 -13.04 -9.94 -24.45
N LEU A 23 -12.69 -11.12 -24.98
CA LEU A 23 -12.45 -11.33 -26.41
C LEU A 23 -13.76 -11.25 -27.21
N VAL A 24 -14.86 -11.78 -26.67
CA VAL A 24 -16.22 -11.61 -27.22
C VAL A 24 -16.64 -10.14 -27.21
N LEU A 25 -16.41 -9.41 -26.12
CA LEU A 25 -16.74 -7.98 -26.04
C LEU A 25 -15.87 -7.12 -26.97
N LEU A 26 -14.60 -7.48 -27.15
CA LEU A 26 -13.72 -6.87 -28.16
C LEU A 26 -14.24 -7.15 -29.58
N LEU A 27 -14.66 -8.38 -29.88
CA LEU A 27 -15.25 -8.75 -31.16
C LEU A 27 -16.58 -8.03 -31.40
N VAL A 28 -17.43 -7.91 -30.38
CA VAL A 28 -18.69 -7.14 -30.44
C VAL A 28 -18.40 -5.64 -30.61
N PHE A 29 -17.34 -5.12 -29.98
CA PHE A 29 -16.90 -3.73 -30.15
C PHE A 29 -16.40 -3.45 -31.58
N LEU A 30 -15.65 -4.39 -32.17
CA LEU A 30 -15.15 -4.31 -33.53
C LEU A 30 -16.26 -4.44 -34.57
N THR A 31 -17.26 -5.31 -34.33
CA THR A 31 -18.37 -5.58 -35.26
C THR A 31 -19.56 -4.62 -35.11
N ALA A 32 -19.75 -3.98 -33.95
CA ALA A 32 -20.85 -3.05 -33.75
C ALA A 32 -20.71 -1.79 -34.62
N PRO A 33 -21.80 -1.29 -35.24
CA PRO A 33 -21.77 -0.07 -36.04
C PRO A 33 -21.42 1.15 -35.17
N ALA A 34 -20.57 2.04 -35.70
CA ALA A 34 -20.13 3.23 -34.98
C ALA A 34 -21.33 4.15 -34.64
N GLY A 35 -21.39 4.61 -33.38
CA GLY A 35 -22.51 5.46 -32.92
C GLY A 35 -23.05 5.07 -31.55
N ARG A 36 -24.37 5.22 -31.37
CA ARG A 36 -25.05 4.99 -30.06
C ARG A 36 -24.91 3.55 -29.56
N TRP A 37 -24.77 2.58 -30.46
CA TRP A 37 -24.69 1.15 -30.14
C TRP A 37 -23.34 0.68 -29.57
N ARG A 38 -22.24 1.44 -29.75
CA ARG A 38 -20.94 1.10 -29.15
C ARG A 38 -20.81 1.50 -27.68
N TRP A 39 -21.66 2.41 -27.20
CA TRP A 39 -21.72 2.84 -25.80
C TRP A 39 -22.19 1.75 -24.82
N PRO A 40 -23.29 1.04 -25.06
CA PRO A 40 -23.68 -0.07 -24.18
C PRO A 40 -22.61 -1.17 -24.17
N VAL A 41 -21.95 -1.42 -25.31
CA VAL A 41 -20.84 -2.39 -25.39
C VAL A 41 -19.62 -1.93 -24.57
N THR A 42 -19.25 -0.65 -24.57
CA THR A 42 -18.15 -0.18 -23.73
C THR A 42 -18.48 -0.13 -22.25
N VAL A 43 -19.70 0.23 -21.88
CA VAL A 43 -20.15 0.17 -20.48
C VAL A 43 -20.17 -1.28 -20.00
N ALA A 44 -20.71 -2.20 -20.81
CA ALA A 44 -20.69 -3.63 -20.52
C ALA A 44 -19.25 -4.15 -20.43
N ALA A 45 -18.37 -3.77 -21.37
CA ALA A 45 -16.98 -4.21 -21.38
C ALA A 45 -16.19 -3.68 -20.18
N ALA A 46 -16.35 -2.41 -19.83
CA ALA A 46 -15.72 -1.82 -18.65
C ALA A 46 -16.20 -2.52 -17.37
N TRP A 47 -17.51 -2.81 -17.27
CA TRP A 47 -18.09 -3.52 -16.14
C TRP A 47 -17.55 -4.96 -16.02
N THR A 48 -17.49 -5.70 -17.13
CA THR A 48 -16.98 -7.08 -17.12
C THR A 48 -15.48 -7.14 -16.86
N VAL A 49 -14.69 -6.18 -17.38
CA VAL A 49 -13.25 -6.09 -17.10
C VAL A 49 -13.03 -5.77 -15.62
N ALA A 50 -13.80 -4.84 -15.05
CA ALA A 50 -13.73 -4.52 -13.63
C ALA A 50 -14.04 -5.75 -12.76
N ARG A 51 -15.08 -6.53 -13.09
CA ARG A 51 -15.41 -7.78 -12.38
C ARG A 51 -14.35 -8.87 -12.56
N ALA A 52 -13.86 -9.07 -13.78
CA ALA A 52 -12.82 -10.07 -14.06
C ALA A 52 -11.50 -9.74 -13.33
N LEU A 53 -11.14 -8.46 -13.22
CA LEU A 53 -9.96 -8.02 -12.48
C LEU A 53 -10.16 -8.14 -10.97
N GLN A 54 -11.37 -7.89 -10.46
CA GLN A 54 -11.71 -8.03 -9.04
C GLN A 54 -11.48 -9.47 -8.54
N ASP A 55 -11.87 -10.47 -9.32
CA ASP A 55 -11.73 -11.89 -8.94
C ASP A 55 -10.31 -12.45 -9.15
N SER A 56 -9.41 -11.66 -9.74
CA SER A 56 -8.04 -12.09 -10.00
C SER A 56 -7.15 -11.83 -8.78
N ALA A 57 -6.46 -12.88 -8.29
CA ALA A 57 -5.58 -12.77 -7.12
C ALA A 57 -4.47 -11.69 -7.26
N ARG A 58 -4.07 -11.38 -8.50
CA ARG A 58 -3.05 -10.34 -8.79
C ARG A 58 -3.58 -8.91 -8.65
N TRP A 59 -4.87 -8.67 -8.89
CA TRP A 59 -5.46 -7.33 -8.93
C TRP A 59 -6.55 -7.11 -7.88
N ALA A 60 -6.89 -8.14 -7.10
CA ALA A 60 -7.85 -8.08 -5.99
C ALA A 60 -7.53 -6.95 -4.99
N GLY A 61 -6.25 -6.64 -4.77
CA GLY A 61 -5.83 -5.52 -3.93
C GLY A 61 -6.32 -4.13 -4.39
N LEU A 62 -6.54 -3.94 -5.70
CA LEU A 62 -7.06 -2.70 -6.28
C LEU A 62 -8.58 -2.53 -6.11
N PHE A 63 -9.29 -3.65 -5.97
CA PHE A 63 -10.74 -3.68 -5.77
C PHE A 63 -11.12 -3.90 -4.30
N SER A 64 -10.12 -3.96 -3.41
CA SER A 64 -10.31 -4.13 -1.98
C SER A 64 -10.87 -2.85 -1.34
N PRO A 65 -12.03 -2.90 -0.68
CA PRO A 65 -12.53 -1.80 0.13
C PRO A 65 -11.61 -1.44 1.30
N ALA A 66 -10.68 -2.33 1.66
CA ALA A 66 -9.75 -2.09 2.76
C ALA A 66 -8.65 -1.08 2.41
N SER A 67 -8.33 -0.90 1.12
CA SER A 67 -7.31 0.05 0.65
C SER A 67 -7.91 1.39 0.21
N PHE A 68 -9.18 1.39 -0.20
CA PHE A 68 -9.92 2.58 -0.60
C PHE A 68 -11.43 2.37 -0.37
N TYR A 69 -12.10 3.28 0.34
CA TYR A 69 -13.56 3.19 0.50
C TYR A 69 -14.25 4.56 0.64
N ARG A 70 -15.10 4.90 -0.34
CA ARG A 70 -16.06 6.02 -0.26
C ARG A 70 -17.33 5.72 -1.05
N PRO A 71 -18.48 5.44 -0.41
CA PRO A 71 -19.69 4.99 -1.10
C PRO A 71 -20.55 6.14 -1.68
N LEU A 72 -19.94 7.19 -2.27
CA LEU A 72 -20.70 8.31 -2.86
C LEU A 72 -21.71 7.85 -3.93
N LEU A 73 -21.33 6.83 -4.72
CA LEU A 73 -22.15 6.22 -5.78
C LEU A 73 -22.38 4.72 -5.50
N GLY A 74 -22.40 4.32 -4.23
CA GLY A 74 -22.51 2.93 -3.81
C GLY A 74 -21.32 2.07 -4.25
N GLY A 75 -21.58 0.88 -4.81
CA GLY A 75 -20.55 -0.08 -5.21
C GLY A 75 -19.57 0.41 -6.30
N LEU A 76 -19.93 1.45 -7.06
CA LEU A 76 -19.12 2.00 -8.15
C LEU A 76 -17.96 2.90 -7.67
N SER A 77 -18.03 3.42 -6.44
CA SER A 77 -16.96 4.22 -5.83
C SER A 77 -16.39 3.54 -4.58
N ALA A 78 -16.79 2.30 -4.31
CA ALA A 78 -16.41 1.56 -3.12
C ALA A 78 -14.97 1.03 -3.14
N SER A 79 -14.27 1.09 -4.29
CA SER A 79 -12.87 0.70 -4.44
C SER A 79 -12.18 1.55 -5.51
N ALA A 80 -10.84 1.58 -5.48
CA ALA A 80 -10.04 2.33 -6.45
C ALA A 80 -10.25 1.82 -7.88
N GLY A 81 -10.31 0.50 -8.07
CA GLY A 81 -10.58 -0.12 -9.37
C GLY A 81 -11.99 0.16 -9.92
N ALA A 82 -13.01 0.25 -9.04
CA ALA A 82 -14.35 0.63 -9.47
C ALA A 82 -14.42 2.11 -9.88
N LEU A 83 -13.74 2.98 -9.11
CA LEU A 83 -13.66 4.41 -9.40
C LEU A 83 -12.92 4.69 -10.71
N THR A 84 -11.82 3.99 -11.02
CA THR A 84 -11.13 4.13 -12.31
C THR A 84 -12.03 3.71 -13.48
N ALA A 85 -12.72 2.57 -13.36
CA ALA A 85 -13.63 2.11 -14.42
C ALA A 85 -14.75 3.12 -14.69
N LEU A 86 -15.37 3.65 -13.63
CA LEU A 86 -16.38 4.71 -13.73
C LEU A 86 -15.78 5.99 -14.33
N GLY A 87 -14.61 6.41 -13.84
CA GLY A 87 -13.89 7.59 -14.31
C GLY A 87 -13.57 7.53 -15.80
N VAL A 88 -13.12 6.37 -16.30
CA VAL A 88 -12.87 6.12 -17.72
C VAL A 88 -14.16 6.22 -18.54
N VAL A 89 -15.27 5.63 -18.08
CA VAL A 89 -16.57 5.75 -18.76
C VAL A 89 -17.02 7.22 -18.83
N LEU A 90 -16.90 7.96 -17.72
CA LEU A 90 -17.22 9.39 -17.67
C LEU A 90 -16.29 10.22 -18.56
N LEU A 91 -15.00 9.89 -18.62
CA LEU A 91 -14.03 10.52 -19.52
C LEU A 91 -14.39 10.31 -20.99
N LEU A 92 -14.73 9.07 -21.37
CA LEU A 92 -15.14 8.75 -22.73
C LEU A 92 -16.39 9.54 -23.10
N THR A 93 -17.40 9.59 -22.22
CA THR A 93 -18.65 10.33 -22.48
C THR A 93 -18.39 11.83 -22.57
N ALA A 94 -17.59 12.42 -21.68
CA ALA A 94 -17.18 13.81 -21.74
C ALA A 94 -16.42 14.13 -23.04
N ALA A 95 -15.48 13.27 -23.47
CA ALA A 95 -14.77 13.43 -24.74
C ALA A 95 -15.73 13.35 -25.95
N ALA A 96 -16.74 12.49 -25.89
CA ALA A 96 -17.75 12.40 -26.95
C ALA A 96 -18.66 13.63 -27.00
N VAL A 97 -19.08 14.15 -25.85
CA VAL A 97 -19.84 15.41 -25.75
C VAL A 97 -19.02 16.58 -26.27
N TRP A 98 -17.75 16.68 -25.86
CA TRP A 98 -16.81 17.69 -26.36
C TRP A 98 -16.75 17.72 -27.88
N ARG A 99 -16.72 16.55 -28.52
CA ARG A 99 -16.64 16.43 -29.99
C ARG A 99 -17.93 16.80 -30.71
N ARG A 100 -19.09 16.62 -30.08
CA ARG A 100 -20.37 17.05 -30.67
C ARG A 100 -20.48 18.57 -30.77
N GLY A 101 -19.72 19.31 -29.95
CA GLY A 101 -19.76 20.76 -29.90
C GLY A 101 -21.07 21.25 -29.30
N VAL A 102 -21.09 21.47 -27.98
CA VAL A 102 -22.28 22.00 -27.31
C VAL A 102 -22.37 23.50 -27.59
N ALA A 103 -23.55 23.95 -28.02
CA ALA A 103 -23.80 25.38 -28.21
C ALA A 103 -23.67 26.12 -26.88
N ARG A 104 -22.93 27.22 -26.87
CA ARG A 104 -22.68 28.02 -25.67
C ARG A 104 -23.98 28.70 -25.25
N ARG A 105 -24.59 28.22 -24.17
CA ARG A 105 -25.82 28.77 -23.58
C ARG A 105 -25.51 29.19 -22.14
N TRP A 106 -26.30 30.09 -21.57
CA TRP A 106 -26.07 30.52 -20.19
C TRP A 106 -26.18 29.35 -19.18
N TRP A 107 -27.07 28.39 -19.42
CA TRP A 107 -27.16 27.16 -18.63
C TRP A 107 -25.91 26.28 -18.73
N SER A 108 -25.24 26.24 -19.90
CA SER A 108 -24.00 25.47 -20.06
C SER A 108 -22.84 26.14 -19.32
N LEU A 109 -22.83 27.47 -19.26
CA LEU A 109 -21.88 28.23 -18.43
C LEU A 109 -22.14 28.04 -16.94
N ALA A 110 -23.41 28.05 -16.49
CA ALA A 110 -23.77 27.75 -15.11
C ALA A 110 -23.36 26.32 -14.71
N GLY A 111 -23.62 25.33 -15.58
CA GLY A 111 -23.19 23.95 -15.37
C GLY A 111 -21.67 23.79 -15.31
N ALA A 112 -20.93 24.48 -16.17
CA ALA A 112 -19.46 24.49 -16.12
C ALA A 112 -18.95 25.14 -14.81
N GLY A 113 -19.52 26.26 -14.39
CA GLY A 113 -19.18 26.92 -13.13
C GLY A 113 -19.42 26.01 -11.93
N LEU A 114 -20.55 25.30 -11.89
CA LEU A 114 -20.85 24.33 -10.85
C LEU A 114 -19.83 23.19 -10.82
N LEU A 115 -19.47 22.63 -11.97
CA LEU A 115 -18.46 21.56 -12.06
C LEU A 115 -17.08 22.01 -11.58
N VAL A 116 -16.68 23.23 -11.91
CA VAL A 116 -15.38 23.81 -11.49
C VAL A 116 -15.34 24.06 -9.98
N LEU A 117 -16.44 24.53 -9.41
CA LEU A 117 -16.56 24.72 -7.97
C LEU A 117 -16.62 23.38 -7.23
N ALA A 118 -17.31 22.37 -7.78
CA ALA A 118 -17.45 21.06 -7.17
C ALA A 118 -16.18 20.21 -7.27
N ALA A 119 -15.41 20.33 -8.36
CA ALA A 119 -14.27 19.46 -8.65
C ALA A 119 -13.23 19.39 -7.50
N PRO A 120 -12.74 20.50 -6.92
CA PRO A 120 -11.80 20.45 -5.79
C PRO A 120 -12.34 19.67 -4.58
N TYR A 121 -13.62 19.82 -4.26
CA TYR A 121 -14.25 19.12 -3.14
C TYR A 121 -14.41 17.63 -3.41
N VAL A 122 -14.81 17.26 -4.64
CA VAL A 122 -14.95 15.86 -5.05
C VAL A 122 -13.59 15.16 -5.03
N VAL A 123 -12.53 15.80 -5.53
CA VAL A 123 -11.16 15.26 -5.50
C VAL A 123 -10.68 15.08 -4.06
N ARG A 124 -10.86 16.09 -3.19
CA ARG A 124 -10.52 15.99 -1.76
C ARG A 124 -11.32 14.89 -1.05
N TYR A 125 -12.59 14.72 -1.40
CA TYR A 125 -13.46 13.68 -0.84
C TYR A 125 -12.96 12.27 -1.19
N PHE A 126 -12.60 12.03 -2.45
CA PHE A 126 -12.03 10.75 -2.86
C PHE A 126 -10.64 10.50 -2.25
N GLY A 127 -9.81 11.54 -2.11
CA GLY A 127 -8.54 11.45 -1.39
C GLY A 127 -8.68 10.92 0.03
N ARG A 128 -9.65 11.43 0.78
CA ARG A 128 -9.98 10.96 2.15
C ARG A 128 -10.56 9.54 2.20
N GLY A 129 -10.74 8.88 1.06
CA GLY A 129 -11.12 7.47 0.97
C GLY A 129 -9.95 6.50 1.05
N ILE A 130 -8.71 7.00 0.90
CA ILE A 130 -7.51 6.18 0.86
C ILE A 130 -7.15 5.71 2.27
N THR A 131 -7.01 4.39 2.43
CA THR A 131 -6.62 3.75 3.69
C THR A 131 -5.38 2.88 3.46
N PRO A 132 -4.18 3.39 3.79
CA PRO A 132 -2.94 2.63 3.64
C PRO A 132 -2.96 1.31 4.42
N PRO A 133 -2.51 0.21 3.82
CA PRO A 133 -2.35 -1.05 4.55
C PRO A 133 -1.20 -0.97 5.56
N ALA A 134 -1.28 -1.77 6.63
CA ALA A 134 -0.28 -1.79 7.70
C ALA A 134 1.13 -2.22 7.24
N GLY A 135 1.20 -3.03 6.18
CA GLY A 135 2.46 -3.48 5.55
C GLY A 135 3.17 -2.43 4.70
N GLY A 136 2.61 -1.22 4.56
CA GLY A 136 3.20 -0.15 3.76
C GLY A 136 2.59 -0.01 2.36
N VAL A 137 2.85 1.12 1.72
CA VAL A 137 2.26 1.47 0.41
C VAL A 137 3.27 1.18 -0.69
N GLY A 138 3.08 0.08 -1.42
CA GLY A 138 3.83 -0.19 -2.64
C GLY A 138 3.56 0.87 -3.73
N PHE A 139 4.54 1.10 -4.61
CA PHE A 139 4.42 2.09 -5.68
C PHE A 139 3.20 1.84 -6.59
N ALA A 140 2.99 0.58 -7.01
CA ALA A 140 1.86 0.22 -7.87
C ALA A 140 0.50 0.47 -7.20
N LEU A 141 0.40 0.22 -5.88
CA LEU A 141 -0.82 0.52 -5.12
C LEU A 141 -1.07 2.01 -5.05
N TRP A 142 -0.05 2.82 -4.78
CA TRP A 142 -0.18 4.27 -4.78
C TRP A 142 -0.60 4.82 -6.16
N VAL A 143 0.04 4.36 -7.24
CA VAL A 143 -0.32 4.76 -8.62
C VAL A 143 -1.78 4.39 -8.93
N SER A 144 -2.28 3.27 -8.41
CA SER A 144 -3.68 2.90 -8.62
C SER A 144 -4.68 3.88 -7.99
N TRP A 145 -4.38 4.41 -6.81
CA TRP A 145 -5.20 5.42 -6.14
C TRP A 145 -5.13 6.75 -6.89
N GLU A 146 -3.93 7.12 -7.31
CA GLU A 146 -3.66 8.32 -8.09
C GLU A 146 -4.48 8.29 -9.38
N VAL A 147 -4.36 7.24 -10.20
CA VAL A 147 -5.12 7.07 -11.45
C VAL A 147 -6.64 7.08 -11.19
N ALA A 148 -7.12 6.51 -10.08
CA ALA A 148 -8.53 6.55 -9.71
C ALA A 148 -9.03 7.98 -9.48
N VAL A 149 -8.27 8.78 -8.72
CA VAL A 149 -8.62 10.17 -8.42
C VAL A 149 -8.43 11.05 -9.66
N ALA A 150 -7.36 10.84 -10.43
CA ALA A 150 -7.02 11.61 -11.61
C ALA A 150 -8.05 11.41 -12.74
N THR A 151 -8.47 10.17 -13.01
CA THR A 151 -9.52 9.90 -14.01
C THR A 151 -10.85 10.57 -13.65
N ALA A 152 -11.26 10.52 -12.38
CA ALA A 152 -12.45 11.21 -11.91
C ALA A 152 -12.32 12.75 -12.04
N ALA A 153 -11.17 13.31 -11.66
CA ALA A 153 -10.88 14.74 -11.80
C ALA A 153 -10.91 15.19 -13.26
N MET A 154 -10.20 14.47 -14.14
CA MET A 154 -10.18 14.77 -15.57
C MET A 154 -11.57 14.66 -16.20
N ALA A 155 -12.40 13.70 -15.80
CA ALA A 155 -13.78 13.59 -16.28
C ALA A 155 -14.58 14.86 -16.01
N LEU A 156 -14.49 15.41 -14.79
CA LEU A 156 -15.19 16.62 -14.39
C LEU A 156 -14.68 17.84 -15.15
N VAL A 157 -13.35 18.01 -15.23
CA VAL A 157 -12.74 19.16 -15.92
C VAL A 157 -12.99 19.10 -17.43
N LEU A 158 -12.90 17.92 -18.04
CA LEU A 158 -13.20 17.72 -19.46
C LEU A 158 -14.68 17.97 -19.77
N ALA A 159 -15.59 17.52 -18.91
CA ALA A 159 -17.02 17.82 -19.04
C ALA A 159 -17.29 19.33 -18.93
N ALA A 160 -16.67 20.02 -17.97
CA ALA A 160 -16.81 21.46 -17.80
C ALA A 160 -16.29 22.23 -19.04
N ALA A 161 -15.12 21.87 -19.56
CA ALA A 161 -14.57 22.53 -20.74
C ALA A 161 -15.35 22.20 -22.03
N ALA A 162 -15.99 21.01 -22.12
CA ALA A 162 -16.92 20.69 -23.21
C ALA A 162 -18.13 21.64 -23.26
N LEU A 163 -18.58 22.17 -22.12
CA LEU A 163 -19.71 23.09 -22.01
C LEU A 163 -19.36 24.55 -22.34
N VAL A 164 -18.07 24.93 -22.22
CA VAL A 164 -17.57 26.31 -22.39
C VAL A 164 -17.08 26.57 -23.81
N ARG A 165 -16.52 25.55 -24.47
CA ARG A 165 -15.79 25.69 -25.74
C ARG A 165 -16.60 26.27 -26.90
N GLY A 166 -17.88 25.91 -27.02
CA GLY A 166 -18.70 26.22 -28.20
C GLY A 166 -18.38 25.33 -29.41
N THR A 167 -18.94 25.66 -30.58
CA THR A 167 -18.88 24.84 -31.81
C THR A 167 -17.64 25.10 -32.68
N VAL A 168 -16.93 26.21 -32.48
CA VAL A 168 -15.80 26.64 -33.32
C VAL A 168 -14.47 26.31 -32.63
N GLU A 169 -13.53 25.75 -33.39
CA GLU A 169 -12.20 25.41 -32.90
C GLU A 169 -11.28 26.65 -32.96
N PRO A 170 -10.74 27.10 -31.81
CA PRO A 170 -9.81 28.23 -31.78
C PRO A 170 -8.48 27.85 -32.43
N GLN A 171 -7.92 28.76 -33.22
CA GLN A 171 -6.72 28.53 -34.02
C GLN A 171 -5.41 28.81 -33.26
N ARG A 172 -5.44 29.66 -32.23
CA ARG A 172 -4.26 30.07 -31.46
C ARG A 172 -4.28 29.49 -30.06
N LEU A 173 -3.10 29.17 -29.53
CA LEU A 173 -2.92 28.79 -28.14
C LEU A 173 -3.02 30.06 -27.26
N PRO A 174 -4.02 30.18 -26.36
CA PRO A 174 -4.05 31.28 -25.41
C PRO A 174 -2.90 31.12 -24.40
N TRP A 175 -2.21 32.22 -24.07
CA TRP A 175 -1.16 32.25 -23.04
C TRP A 175 -1.67 31.85 -21.64
N ILE A 176 -2.99 31.95 -21.45
CA ILE A 176 -3.69 31.57 -20.21
C ILE A 176 -3.52 30.07 -19.91
N LEU A 177 -3.43 29.21 -20.94
CA LEU A 177 -3.31 27.76 -20.74
C LEU A 177 -1.96 27.35 -20.12
N PRO A 178 -0.79 27.75 -20.65
CA PRO A 178 0.48 27.47 -19.99
C PRO A 178 0.59 28.17 -18.62
N ALA A 179 0.01 29.37 -18.47
CA ALA A 179 -0.05 30.05 -17.16
C ALA A 179 -0.87 29.25 -16.14
N ALA A 180 -1.97 28.62 -16.55
CA ALA A 180 -2.78 27.74 -15.69
C ALA A 180 -2.02 26.48 -15.26
N CYS A 181 -1.27 25.85 -16.17
CA CYS A 181 -0.42 24.71 -15.84
C CYS A 181 0.70 25.10 -14.86
N ALA A 182 1.35 26.25 -15.09
CA ALA A 182 2.37 26.77 -14.18
C ALA A 182 1.78 27.08 -12.79
N TRP A 183 0.58 27.67 -12.75
CA TRP A 183 -0.14 27.93 -11.51
C TRP A 183 -0.49 26.64 -10.77
N ALA A 184 -0.95 25.59 -11.48
CA ALA A 184 -1.21 24.28 -10.89
C ALA A 184 0.06 23.66 -10.28
N GLY A 185 1.20 23.77 -10.97
CA GLY A 185 2.49 23.34 -10.43
C GLY A 185 2.89 24.11 -9.16
N MET A 186 2.75 25.44 -9.17
CA MET A 186 3.03 26.27 -7.98
C MET A 186 2.06 25.96 -6.83
N ALA A 187 0.77 25.77 -7.11
CA ALA A 187 -0.22 25.38 -6.13
C ALA A 187 0.12 24.02 -5.51
N ALA A 188 0.53 23.04 -6.32
CA ALA A 188 0.96 21.73 -5.84
C ALA A 188 2.18 21.83 -4.92
N LEU A 189 3.20 22.58 -5.33
CA LEU A 189 4.40 22.82 -4.53
C LEU A 189 4.04 23.51 -3.21
N ALA A 190 3.25 24.58 -3.25
CA ALA A 190 2.76 25.26 -2.05
C ALA A 190 1.98 24.28 -1.14
N GLY A 191 1.20 23.37 -1.72
CA GLY A 191 0.49 22.32 -0.99
C GLY A 191 1.40 21.39 -0.18
N LEU A 192 2.58 21.04 -0.71
CA LEU A 192 3.57 20.25 0.02
C LEU A 192 4.13 21.00 1.24
N TRP A 193 4.32 22.31 1.12
CA TRP A 193 4.81 23.16 2.21
C TRP A 193 3.75 23.50 3.24
N LEU A 194 2.50 23.72 2.81
CA LEU A 194 1.38 24.05 3.69
C LEU A 194 0.79 22.85 4.42
N TRP A 195 1.17 21.63 4.05
CA TRP A 195 0.64 20.43 4.66
C TRP A 195 0.98 20.34 6.16
N ASN A 196 -0.01 19.98 6.99
CA ASN A 196 0.10 19.87 8.45
C ASN A 196 -0.50 18.55 8.96
N PRO A 197 0.15 17.85 9.92
CA PRO A 197 -0.34 16.59 10.48
C PRO A 197 -1.73 16.63 11.12
N TYR A 198 -2.22 17.78 11.60
CA TYR A 198 -3.50 17.86 12.32
C TYR A 198 -4.73 18.21 11.45
N GLY A 199 -4.54 18.60 10.20
CA GLY A 199 -5.63 19.12 9.37
C GLY A 199 -5.41 18.98 7.87
N ALA A 200 -4.36 18.28 7.45
CA ALA A 200 -3.89 18.16 6.07
C ALA A 200 -3.58 19.52 5.43
N TRP A 201 -4.59 20.22 4.95
CA TRP A 201 -4.50 21.56 4.39
C TRP A 201 -5.59 22.47 4.94
N PRO A 202 -5.27 23.77 5.13
CA PRO A 202 -6.27 24.78 5.46
C PRO A 202 -7.45 24.76 4.47
N GLU A 203 -8.65 25.08 4.94
CA GLU A 203 -9.85 25.07 4.08
C GLU A 203 -9.72 26.01 2.88
N TRP A 204 -9.08 27.16 3.08
CA TRP A 204 -8.87 28.15 2.03
C TRP A 204 -7.96 27.66 0.89
N TYR A 205 -7.08 26.68 1.16
CA TYR A 205 -6.13 26.17 0.16
C TYR A 205 -6.85 25.52 -1.04
N THR A 206 -8.04 24.98 -0.83
CA THR A 206 -8.86 24.44 -1.92
C THR A 206 -9.20 25.49 -2.99
N PHE A 207 -9.34 26.77 -2.61
CA PHE A 207 -9.63 27.86 -3.55
C PHE A 207 -8.42 28.30 -4.39
N VAL A 208 -7.20 27.97 -3.96
CA VAL A 208 -5.96 28.28 -4.71
C VAL A 208 -5.93 27.57 -6.07
N TRP A 209 -6.69 26.49 -6.23
CA TRP A 209 -6.79 25.74 -7.48
C TRP A 209 -7.75 26.36 -8.51
N LEU A 210 -8.63 27.28 -8.12
CA LEU A 210 -9.63 27.87 -9.01
C LEU A 210 -9.02 28.60 -10.22
N PRO A 211 -7.94 29.41 -10.10
CA PRO A 211 -7.33 30.06 -11.26
C PRO A 211 -6.82 29.06 -12.30
N ALA A 212 -6.21 27.95 -11.87
CA ALA A 212 -5.77 26.90 -12.78
C ALA A 212 -6.95 26.20 -13.48
N LEU A 213 -8.01 25.89 -12.73
CA LEU A 213 -9.21 25.27 -13.30
C LEU A 213 -9.91 26.20 -14.28
N VAL A 214 -10.06 27.49 -13.96
CA VAL A 214 -10.67 28.48 -14.86
C VAL A 214 -9.81 28.67 -16.11
N GLY A 215 -8.49 28.76 -15.94
CA GLY A 215 -7.55 28.94 -17.05
C GLY A 215 -7.53 27.77 -18.03
N VAL A 216 -7.72 26.53 -17.55
CA VAL A 216 -7.74 25.34 -18.41
C VAL A 216 -9.03 25.18 -19.22
N LEU A 217 -10.12 25.83 -18.81
CA LEU A 217 -11.40 25.85 -19.54
C LEU A 217 -11.40 26.80 -20.74
N VAL A 218 -10.40 27.69 -20.84
CA VAL A 218 -10.31 28.65 -21.94
C VAL A 218 -10.22 27.88 -23.26
N PRO A 219 -11.04 28.22 -24.27
CA PRO A 219 -11.03 27.52 -25.54
C PRO A 219 -9.63 27.48 -26.16
N ALA A 220 -9.08 26.29 -26.30
CA ALA A 220 -7.77 26.03 -26.89
C ALA A 220 -7.84 24.91 -27.96
N PRO A 221 -6.83 24.76 -28.82
CA PRO A 221 -6.76 23.64 -29.75
C PRO A 221 -6.76 22.31 -28.99
N ARG A 222 -7.45 21.29 -29.52
CA ARG A 222 -7.67 19.98 -28.85
C ARG A 222 -6.43 19.38 -28.16
N PRO A 223 -5.26 19.23 -28.81
CA PRO A 223 -4.13 18.55 -28.18
C PRO A 223 -3.61 19.32 -26.96
N TRP A 224 -3.62 20.65 -27.01
CA TRP A 224 -3.17 21.51 -25.92
C TRP A 224 -4.19 21.59 -24.79
N ALA A 225 -5.48 21.58 -25.11
CA ALA A 225 -6.54 21.50 -24.10
C ALA A 225 -6.47 20.17 -23.33
N VAL A 226 -6.30 19.05 -24.03
CA VAL A 226 -6.11 17.72 -23.41
C VAL A 226 -4.87 17.70 -22.52
N LEU A 227 -3.74 18.20 -23.01
CA LEU A 227 -2.50 18.30 -22.24
C LEU A 227 -2.67 19.16 -20.98
N GLY A 228 -3.30 20.34 -21.11
CA GLY A 228 -3.55 21.24 -19.98
C GLY A 228 -4.47 20.63 -18.93
N ILE A 229 -5.57 20.00 -19.35
CA ILE A 229 -6.54 19.35 -18.44
C ILE A 229 -5.87 18.21 -17.68
N ALA A 230 -5.13 17.34 -18.37
CA ALA A 230 -4.39 16.25 -17.72
C ALA A 230 -3.34 16.80 -16.73
N THR A 231 -2.64 17.88 -17.09
CA THR A 231 -1.64 18.48 -16.21
C THR A 231 -2.28 19.05 -14.93
N VAL A 232 -3.34 19.85 -15.05
CA VAL A 232 -4.00 20.47 -13.88
C VAL A 232 -4.70 19.43 -13.01
N ALA A 233 -5.43 18.48 -13.61
CA ALA A 233 -6.13 17.45 -12.86
C ALA A 233 -5.17 16.43 -12.23
N GLY A 234 -4.14 16.00 -12.97
CA GLY A 234 -3.12 15.06 -12.52
C GLY A 234 -2.26 15.62 -11.38
N THR A 235 -1.81 16.88 -11.48
CA THR A 235 -1.07 17.53 -10.38
C THR A 235 -1.91 17.64 -9.10
N ALA A 236 -3.21 17.95 -9.21
CA ALA A 236 -4.12 17.97 -8.07
C ALA A 236 -4.32 16.57 -7.47
N ALA A 237 -4.53 15.54 -8.31
CA ALA A 237 -4.70 14.16 -7.87
C ALA A 237 -3.44 13.61 -7.19
N ALA A 238 -2.25 13.87 -7.76
CA ALA A 238 -0.97 13.48 -7.19
C ALA A 238 -0.75 14.08 -5.80
N LEU A 239 -1.04 15.38 -5.61
CA LEU A 239 -0.92 16.03 -4.30
C LEU A 239 -1.89 15.41 -3.27
N VAL A 240 -3.15 15.24 -3.65
CA VAL A 240 -4.20 14.73 -2.75
C VAL A 240 -3.92 13.29 -2.35
N THR A 241 -3.50 12.44 -3.29
CA THR A 241 -3.16 11.04 -3.00
C THR A 241 -1.88 10.90 -2.18
N TRP A 242 -0.88 11.77 -2.38
CA TRP A 242 0.28 11.87 -1.49
C TRP A 242 -0.15 12.22 -0.06
N GLY A 243 -0.94 13.29 0.12
CA GLY A 243 -1.35 13.74 1.46
C GLY A 243 -2.20 12.70 2.19
N ALA A 244 -3.13 12.05 1.51
CA ALA A 244 -3.93 10.97 2.08
C ALA A 244 -3.08 9.75 2.47
N ALA A 245 -2.07 9.41 1.66
CA ALA A 245 -1.12 8.35 2.02
C ALA A 245 -0.29 8.71 3.26
N VAL A 246 0.09 9.98 3.43
CA VAL A 246 0.78 10.46 4.65
C VAL A 246 -0.15 10.39 5.85
N GLU A 247 -1.37 10.93 5.76
CA GLU A 247 -2.38 10.90 6.83
C GLU A 247 -2.67 9.48 7.30
N GLY A 248 -2.83 8.54 6.37
CA GLY A 248 -3.04 7.15 6.73
C GLY A 248 -1.84 6.51 7.43
N ARG A 249 -0.60 6.89 7.08
CA ARG A 249 0.60 6.45 7.81
C ARG A 249 0.67 7.06 9.22
N LEU A 250 0.26 8.32 9.38
CA LEU A 250 0.11 8.94 10.71
C LEU A 250 -0.94 8.21 11.56
N LEU A 251 -2.11 7.89 10.99
CA LEU A 251 -3.16 7.16 11.69
C LEU A 251 -2.73 5.74 12.10
N LEU A 252 -1.97 5.05 11.25
CA LEU A 252 -1.38 3.75 11.59
C LEU A 252 -0.37 3.88 12.74
N ALA A 253 0.51 4.88 12.68
CA ALA A 253 1.50 5.15 13.71
C ALA A 253 0.85 5.55 15.05
N GLU A 254 -0.22 6.35 15.00
CA GLU A 254 -0.97 6.76 16.18
C GLU A 254 -1.70 5.57 16.82
N ARG A 255 -2.36 4.71 16.02
CA ARG A 255 -3.00 3.49 16.53
C ARG A 255 -2.02 2.54 17.18
N ASP A 256 -0.85 2.34 16.57
CA ASP A 256 0.24 1.55 17.15
C ASP A 256 0.66 2.16 18.50
N ALA A 257 1.03 3.44 18.50
CA ALA A 257 1.48 4.10 19.71
C ALA A 257 0.42 4.08 20.82
N LEU A 258 -0.87 4.22 20.50
CA LEU A 258 -1.99 4.16 21.45
C LEU A 258 -2.14 2.79 22.12
N GLY A 259 -1.78 1.71 21.43
CA GLY A 259 -1.81 0.34 21.96
C GLY A 259 -0.70 0.01 22.96
N LEU A 260 0.26 0.93 23.17
CA LEU A 260 1.40 0.75 24.08
C LEU A 260 1.10 1.21 25.51
N GLY A 261 1.91 0.74 26.45
CA GLY A 261 1.80 1.01 27.89
C GLY A 261 0.73 0.15 28.58
N ALA A 262 -0.02 0.75 29.49
CA ALA A 262 -1.05 0.06 30.28
C ALA A 262 -2.38 -0.19 29.52
N ALA A 263 -2.42 0.11 28.22
CA ALA A 263 -3.60 -0.11 27.39
C ALA A 263 -3.92 -1.60 27.30
N ALA A 264 -5.13 -1.99 27.70
CA ALA A 264 -5.61 -3.36 27.58
C ALA A 264 -6.09 -3.62 26.15
N ASP A 265 -5.92 -4.86 25.68
CA ASP A 265 -6.56 -5.35 24.46
C ASP A 265 -7.58 -6.45 24.80
N PRO A 266 -8.85 -6.09 25.03
CA PRO A 266 -9.91 -7.06 25.33
C PRO A 266 -10.11 -8.06 24.19
N ARG A 267 -9.82 -7.68 22.94
CA ARG A 267 -9.98 -8.56 21.78
C ARG A 267 -8.93 -9.65 21.83
N ALA A 268 -7.66 -9.32 22.07
CA ALA A 268 -6.58 -10.30 22.24
C ALA A 268 -6.91 -11.31 23.35
N ALA A 269 -7.34 -10.82 24.52
CA ALA A 269 -7.73 -11.68 25.64
C ALA A 269 -8.91 -12.61 25.27
N SER A 270 -9.95 -12.08 24.62
CA SER A 270 -11.12 -12.88 24.19
C SER A 270 -10.78 -13.94 23.12
N LEU A 271 -9.87 -13.61 22.20
CA LEU A 271 -9.43 -14.52 21.16
C LEU A 271 -8.55 -15.64 21.73
N LEU A 272 -7.67 -15.32 22.69
CA LEU A 272 -6.88 -16.32 23.41
C LEU A 272 -7.76 -17.23 24.26
N ALA A 273 -8.77 -16.69 24.96
CA ALA A 273 -9.71 -17.49 25.73
C ALA A 273 -10.49 -18.46 24.83
N ARG A 274 -10.95 -18.00 23.66
CA ARG A 274 -11.57 -18.87 22.64
C ARG A 274 -10.61 -19.94 22.12
N LEU A 275 -9.37 -19.57 21.85
CA LEU A 275 -8.35 -20.51 21.38
C LEU A 275 -8.08 -21.61 22.43
N GLY A 276 -8.05 -21.25 23.71
CA GLY A 276 -7.90 -22.19 24.83
C GLY A 276 -9.10 -23.12 25.02
N ALA A 277 -10.31 -22.70 24.63
CA ALA A 277 -11.50 -23.55 24.65
C ALA A 277 -11.51 -24.61 23.54
N THR A 278 -10.73 -24.41 22.47
CA THR A 278 -10.58 -25.34 21.36
C THR A 278 -9.10 -25.72 21.16
N PRO A 279 -8.52 -26.51 22.09
CA PRO A 279 -7.14 -26.95 21.97
C PRO A 279 -6.94 -27.85 20.72
N PRO A 280 -5.70 -28.01 20.25
CA PRO A 280 -5.42 -28.88 19.10
C PRO A 280 -5.88 -30.32 19.37
N ALA A 281 -6.57 -30.92 18.40
CA ALA A 281 -7.17 -32.26 18.53
C ALA A 281 -6.10 -33.37 18.70
N THR A 282 -4.98 -33.23 18.00
CA THR A 282 -3.77 -34.02 18.18
C THR A 282 -2.71 -33.14 18.81
N GLN A 283 -2.02 -33.67 19.83
CA GLN A 283 -0.95 -32.95 20.48
C GLN A 283 0.17 -32.64 19.47
N PRO A 284 0.49 -31.36 19.22
CA PRO A 284 1.53 -31.01 18.28
C PRO A 284 2.89 -31.36 18.88
N ARG A 285 3.68 -32.12 18.13
CA ARG A 285 5.03 -32.57 18.50
C ARG A 285 6.11 -31.77 17.80
N THR A 286 5.77 -31.13 16.69
CA THR A 286 6.71 -30.33 15.89
C THR A 286 6.32 -28.86 15.87
N ALA A 287 7.26 -28.00 15.49
CA ALA A 287 7.02 -26.57 15.38
C ALA A 287 6.17 -26.25 14.14
N GLY A 288 6.26 -27.06 13.08
CA GLY A 288 5.37 -26.99 11.92
C GLY A 288 3.91 -27.32 12.25
N GLU A 289 3.65 -28.34 13.06
CA GLU A 289 2.30 -28.67 13.54
C GLU A 289 1.69 -27.54 14.39
N LEU A 290 2.51 -26.94 15.27
CA LEU A 290 2.12 -25.74 16.03
C LEU A 290 1.80 -24.56 15.12
N TYR A 291 2.61 -24.34 14.09
CA TYR A 291 2.39 -23.27 13.13
C TYR A 291 1.11 -23.48 12.31
N ALA A 292 0.86 -24.70 11.84
CA ALA A 292 -0.35 -25.04 11.08
C ALA A 292 -1.62 -24.81 11.91
N TRP A 293 -1.59 -25.18 13.20
CA TRP A 293 -2.68 -24.91 14.13
C TRP A 293 -2.85 -23.39 14.39
N TRP A 294 -1.74 -22.66 14.59
CA TRP A 294 -1.78 -21.21 14.75
C TRP A 294 -2.37 -20.52 13.52
N LEU A 295 -1.99 -20.94 12.31
CA LEU A 295 -2.46 -20.35 11.05
C LEU A 295 -3.98 -20.45 10.88
N ALA A 296 -4.59 -21.53 11.42
CA ALA A 296 -6.04 -21.71 11.43
C ALA A 296 -6.76 -20.82 12.47
N SER A 297 -6.01 -20.19 13.39
CA SER A 297 -6.58 -19.36 14.45
C SER A 297 -6.93 -17.94 13.98
N PRO A 298 -7.98 -17.32 14.55
CA PRO A 298 -8.31 -15.92 14.26
C PRO A 298 -7.24 -14.92 14.76
N LEU A 299 -6.35 -15.32 15.66
CA LEU A 299 -5.21 -14.49 16.10
C LEU A 299 -4.16 -14.32 15.00
N ALA A 300 -3.90 -15.39 14.23
CA ALA A 300 -3.03 -15.31 13.06
C ALA A 300 -3.62 -14.39 11.98
N ALA A 301 -4.93 -14.49 11.74
CA ALA A 301 -5.64 -13.63 10.78
C ALA A 301 -5.56 -12.13 11.14
N ASP A 302 -5.56 -11.80 12.43
CA ASP A 302 -5.40 -10.42 12.92
C ASP A 302 -3.93 -9.97 13.03
N SER A 303 -2.97 -10.82 12.64
CA SER A 303 -1.52 -10.56 12.66
C SER A 303 -0.98 -10.13 14.02
N TYR A 304 -1.42 -10.80 15.09
CA TYR A 304 -0.86 -10.57 16.42
C TYR A 304 0.58 -11.11 16.53
N PRO A 305 1.52 -10.34 17.14
CA PRO A 305 2.84 -10.85 17.43
C PRO A 305 2.74 -11.94 18.51
N ALA A 306 3.22 -13.14 18.20
CA ALA A 306 3.03 -14.30 19.05
C ALA A 306 4.27 -15.16 19.22
N SER A 307 4.31 -15.89 20.33
CA SER A 307 5.25 -16.99 20.59
C SER A 307 4.44 -18.17 21.13
N LEU A 308 4.63 -19.34 20.53
CA LEU A 308 3.95 -20.56 20.91
C LEU A 308 4.96 -21.59 21.38
N ALA A 309 4.61 -22.33 22.42
CA ALA A 309 5.43 -23.43 22.91
C ALA A 309 4.57 -24.52 23.56
N VAL A 310 5.01 -25.76 23.42
CA VAL A 310 4.52 -26.92 24.16
C VAL A 310 5.56 -27.28 25.19
N TRP A 311 5.11 -27.49 26.42
CA TRP A 311 5.95 -27.75 27.57
C TRP A 311 5.57 -29.07 28.21
N HIS A 312 6.57 -29.82 28.65
CA HIS A 312 6.34 -30.88 29.62
C HIS A 312 5.93 -30.28 30.97
N ARG A 313 5.23 -31.05 31.81
CA ARG A 313 4.86 -30.58 33.16
C ARG A 313 6.06 -30.22 34.04
N SER A 314 7.24 -30.74 33.73
CA SER A 314 8.51 -30.35 34.37
C SER A 314 8.87 -28.87 34.13
N GLY A 315 8.28 -28.24 33.11
CA GLY A 315 8.61 -26.90 32.66
C GLY A 315 9.74 -26.89 31.62
N GLU A 316 10.02 -28.02 30.98
CA GLU A 316 10.94 -28.12 29.85
C GLU A 316 10.19 -27.96 28.51
N PRO A 317 10.69 -27.16 27.56
CA PRO A 317 10.03 -26.97 26.26
C PRO A 317 10.23 -28.20 25.37
N ALA A 318 9.12 -28.77 24.89
CA ALA A 318 9.10 -29.90 23.96
C ALA A 318 9.15 -29.42 22.49
N ALA A 319 8.42 -28.35 22.18
CA ALA A 319 8.41 -27.71 20.86
C ALA A 319 8.16 -26.20 21.02
N GLU A 320 8.85 -25.36 20.26
CA GLU A 320 8.71 -23.90 20.34
C GLU A 320 8.73 -23.29 18.92
N ILE A 321 7.85 -22.32 18.70
CA ILE A 321 7.87 -21.45 17.53
C ILE A 321 7.70 -19.99 17.96
N ARG A 322 8.71 -19.18 17.67
CA ARG A 322 8.68 -17.73 17.87
C ARG A 322 8.26 -17.07 16.57
N LEU A 323 7.10 -16.41 16.58
CA LEU A 323 6.63 -15.63 15.44
C LEU A 323 6.99 -14.15 15.60
N ALA A 324 7.23 -13.70 16.82
CA ALA A 324 7.68 -12.35 17.15
C ALA A 324 8.63 -12.37 18.37
N SER A 325 9.45 -11.34 18.51
CA SER A 325 10.39 -11.17 19.63
C SER A 325 9.69 -10.58 20.86
N VAL A 326 8.77 -11.37 21.42
CA VAL A 326 7.95 -10.97 22.57
C VAL A 326 8.75 -11.06 23.87
N ASP A 327 8.62 -10.08 24.78
CA ASP A 327 9.29 -10.08 26.10
C ASP A 327 8.62 -11.06 27.09
N LEU A 328 8.76 -12.36 26.81
CA LEU A 328 8.27 -13.47 27.62
C LEU A 328 9.44 -14.42 27.95
N PRO A 329 10.10 -14.24 29.12
CA PRO A 329 11.20 -15.09 29.52
C PRO A 329 10.78 -16.57 29.67
N PRO A 330 11.56 -17.53 29.17
CA PRO A 330 11.25 -18.96 29.32
C PRO A 330 11.06 -19.40 30.77
N SER A 331 11.79 -18.78 31.71
CA SER A 331 11.66 -19.05 33.14
C SER A 331 10.29 -18.65 33.71
N LEU A 332 9.71 -17.56 33.20
CA LEU A 332 8.37 -17.11 33.57
C LEU A 332 7.32 -18.08 33.02
N LEU A 333 7.45 -18.48 31.75
CA LEU A 333 6.55 -19.46 31.12
C LEU A 333 6.62 -20.81 31.83
N ALA A 334 7.82 -21.29 32.17
CA ALA A 334 8.00 -22.52 32.94
C ALA A 334 7.36 -22.44 34.34
N ALA A 335 7.42 -21.28 34.99
CA ALA A 335 6.73 -21.06 36.27
C ALA A 335 5.20 -21.10 36.13
N LEU A 336 4.65 -20.48 35.08
CA LEU A 336 3.22 -20.55 34.77
C LEU A 336 2.75 -21.98 34.46
N VAL A 337 3.56 -22.74 33.73
CA VAL A 337 3.31 -24.15 33.40
C VAL A 337 3.28 -25.03 34.66
N ARG A 338 4.25 -24.85 35.57
CA ARG A 338 4.34 -25.60 36.84
C ARG A 338 3.29 -25.21 37.87
N SER A 339 2.57 -24.10 37.67
CA SER A 339 1.56 -23.64 38.62
C SER A 339 0.44 -24.69 38.80
N PRO A 340 0.01 -24.99 40.05
CA PRO A 340 -1.07 -25.92 40.32
C PRO A 340 -2.41 -25.50 39.69
N GLU A 341 -2.56 -24.21 39.38
CA GLU A 341 -3.75 -23.68 38.70
C GLU A 341 -3.86 -24.18 37.26
N THR A 342 -2.76 -24.64 36.66
CA THR A 342 -2.73 -25.11 35.26
C THR A 342 -3.49 -26.43 35.10
N ALA A 343 -3.58 -27.22 36.17
CA ALA A 343 -4.37 -28.44 36.19
C ALA A 343 -5.89 -28.19 36.19
N ARG A 344 -6.34 -26.95 36.47
CA ARG A 344 -7.78 -26.62 36.57
C ARG A 344 -8.44 -26.32 35.22
N GLY A 345 -7.65 -26.15 34.16
CA GLY A 345 -8.15 -25.86 32.81
C GLY A 345 -7.40 -24.71 32.11
N PRO A 346 -7.80 -24.36 30.89
CA PRO A 346 -7.18 -23.28 30.13
C PRO A 346 -7.45 -21.91 30.79
N ARG A 347 -6.41 -21.08 30.89
CA ARG A 347 -6.51 -19.72 31.43
C ARG A 347 -5.65 -18.71 30.67
N VAL A 348 -6.04 -17.44 30.73
CA VAL A 348 -5.30 -16.34 30.10
C VAL A 348 -4.75 -15.43 31.18
N GLU A 349 -3.43 -15.32 31.26
CA GLU A 349 -2.71 -14.45 32.18
C GLU A 349 -2.43 -13.11 31.51
N ARG A 350 -2.63 -12.02 32.26
CA ARG A 350 -2.27 -10.66 31.85
C ARG A 350 -0.94 -10.28 32.50
N LEU A 351 0.05 -9.96 31.67
CA LEU A 351 1.39 -9.59 32.11
C LEU A 351 1.72 -8.17 31.65
N GLU A 352 2.00 -7.28 32.61
CA GLU A 352 2.44 -5.92 32.30
C GLU A 352 3.96 -5.93 32.07
N ARG A 353 4.37 -5.76 30.81
CA ARG A 353 5.77 -5.81 30.36
C ARG A 353 6.07 -4.60 29.47
N SER A 354 7.31 -4.47 29.01
CA SER A 354 7.69 -3.46 28.02
C SER A 354 7.58 -4.05 26.61
N PRO A 355 6.99 -3.36 25.60
CA PRO A 355 6.47 -1.98 25.63
C PRO A 355 4.97 -1.87 25.98
N GLY A 356 4.32 -2.94 26.46
CA GLY A 356 2.91 -2.92 26.85
C GLY A 356 2.39 -4.22 27.46
N VAL A 357 1.07 -4.36 27.52
CA VAL A 357 0.38 -5.53 28.09
C VAL A 357 0.53 -6.74 27.17
N HIS A 358 1.04 -7.83 27.74
CA HIS A 358 1.16 -9.13 27.10
C HIS A 358 0.13 -10.10 27.68
N TYR A 359 -0.40 -10.98 26.84
CA TYR A 359 -1.37 -11.99 27.24
C TYR A 359 -0.79 -13.38 27.00
N VAL A 360 -0.85 -14.26 28.00
CA VAL A 360 -0.35 -15.63 27.89
C VAL A 360 -1.49 -16.59 28.15
N LEU A 361 -1.90 -17.34 27.13
CA LEU A 361 -2.74 -18.51 27.31
C LEU A 361 -1.89 -19.66 27.84
N VAL A 362 -2.37 -20.31 28.89
CA VAL A 362 -1.82 -21.57 29.42
C VAL A 362 -2.94 -22.60 29.38
N ALA A 363 -2.77 -23.64 28.56
CA ALA A 363 -3.80 -24.65 28.33
C ALA A 363 -3.24 -26.07 28.48
N PRO A 364 -3.76 -26.89 29.41
CA PRO A 364 -3.37 -28.29 29.51
C PRO A 364 -3.86 -29.09 28.29
N LEU A 365 -3.02 -29.97 27.76
CA LEU A 365 -3.34 -30.88 26.66
C LEU A 365 -3.71 -32.27 27.22
N ALA A 366 -4.43 -33.07 26.42
CA ALA A 366 -4.88 -34.41 26.82
C ALA A 366 -3.72 -35.37 27.15
N GLY A 367 -2.53 -35.17 26.56
CA GLY A 367 -1.31 -35.94 26.84
C GLY A 367 -0.58 -35.55 28.13
N GLY A 368 -1.08 -34.56 28.87
CA GLY A 368 -0.47 -34.08 30.11
C GLY A 368 0.55 -32.96 29.94
N ASP A 369 0.99 -32.68 28.72
CA ASP A 369 1.79 -31.50 28.38
C ASP A 369 0.94 -30.22 28.39
N VAL A 370 1.59 -29.06 28.36
CA VAL A 370 0.95 -27.75 28.49
C VAL A 370 1.30 -26.89 27.27
N LEU A 371 0.27 -26.35 26.62
CA LEU A 371 0.41 -25.38 25.55
C LEU A 371 0.45 -23.96 26.14
N THR A 372 1.45 -23.18 25.73
CA THR A 372 1.50 -21.75 26.00
C THR A 372 1.43 -20.95 24.71
N VAL A 373 0.57 -19.93 24.67
CA VAL A 373 0.51 -18.97 23.56
C VAL A 373 0.64 -17.57 24.15
N GLY A 374 1.81 -16.97 23.95
CA GLY A 374 2.10 -15.59 24.34
C GLY A 374 1.81 -14.63 23.20
N VAL A 375 1.04 -13.58 23.46
CA VAL A 375 0.69 -12.53 22.49
C VAL A 375 1.08 -11.17 23.05
N GLY A 376 1.83 -10.40 22.26
CA GLY A 376 2.18 -9.01 22.56
C GLY A 376 1.20 -7.98 21.97
N PRO A 377 1.34 -6.70 22.35
CA PRO A 377 0.60 -5.62 21.73
C PRO A 377 0.89 -5.55 20.22
N ARG A 378 -0.09 -5.12 19.42
CA ARG A 378 0.07 -4.96 17.97
C ARG A 378 0.88 -3.72 17.65
N THR A 379 2.20 -3.89 17.64
CA THR A 379 3.16 -2.81 17.43
C THR A 379 4.30 -3.22 16.52
N ARG A 380 4.82 -2.26 15.74
CA ARG A 380 6.07 -2.44 14.98
C ARG A 380 7.32 -2.40 15.86
N LEU A 381 7.21 -1.99 17.14
CA LEU A 381 8.31 -2.08 18.11
C LEU A 381 8.70 -3.53 18.44
N ILE A 382 7.76 -4.45 18.32
CA ILE A 382 8.01 -5.88 18.51
C ILE A 382 8.27 -6.47 17.12
N PRO A 383 9.54 -6.71 16.75
CA PRO A 383 9.84 -7.22 15.43
C PRO A 383 9.31 -8.64 15.29
N LEU A 384 8.74 -8.93 14.11
CA LEU A 384 8.47 -10.29 13.68
C LEU A 384 9.78 -11.09 13.69
N ALA A 385 9.70 -12.34 14.14
CA ALA A 385 10.83 -13.26 14.04
C ALA A 385 11.18 -13.48 12.55
N ARG A 386 12.46 -13.71 12.26
CA ARG A 386 12.95 -13.92 10.89
C ARG A 386 12.17 -15.01 10.15
N ILE A 387 11.96 -16.15 10.80
CA ILE A 387 11.12 -17.25 10.29
C ILE A 387 9.69 -16.80 9.96
N ALA A 388 9.07 -15.95 10.77
CA ALA A 388 7.71 -15.48 10.52
C ALA A 388 7.64 -14.55 9.31
N ARG A 389 8.63 -13.67 9.12
CA ARG A 389 8.73 -12.82 7.92
C ARG A 389 8.84 -13.66 6.65
N PHE A 390 9.65 -14.72 6.70
CA PHE A 390 9.79 -15.67 5.59
C PHE A 390 8.49 -16.45 5.33
N LEU A 391 7.89 -17.05 6.38
CA LEU A 391 6.67 -17.83 6.26
C LEU A 391 5.45 -17.01 5.81
N GLN A 392 5.44 -15.70 6.10
CA GLN A 392 4.40 -14.77 5.64
C GLN A 392 4.67 -14.21 4.23
N GLY A 393 5.84 -14.51 3.65
CA GLY A 393 6.23 -14.02 2.33
C GLY A 393 6.27 -12.49 2.25
N GLU A 394 6.62 -11.81 3.34
CA GLU A 394 6.70 -10.35 3.37
C GLU A 394 7.78 -9.89 2.38
N ALA A 395 7.36 -9.35 1.24
CA ALA A 395 8.24 -8.61 0.36
C ALA A 395 8.80 -7.43 1.16
N SER A 396 10.11 -7.19 1.07
CA SER A 396 10.79 -6.09 1.75
C SER A 396 10.28 -4.75 1.21
N VAL A 397 9.15 -4.29 1.74
CA VAL A 397 8.56 -2.98 1.47
C VAL A 397 8.96 -2.07 2.62
N GLU A 398 9.41 -0.87 2.26
CA GLU A 398 9.79 0.15 3.22
C GLU A 398 8.64 0.40 4.22
N PRO A 399 8.92 0.39 5.54
CA PRO A 399 7.89 0.50 6.56
C PRO A 399 7.14 1.84 6.43
N PRO A 400 5.83 1.86 6.71
CA PRO A 400 5.04 3.10 6.60
C PRO A 400 5.49 4.20 7.58
N TYR A 401 6.03 3.82 8.74
CA TYR A 401 6.57 4.70 9.76
C TYR A 401 7.66 3.96 10.55
N ASP A 402 8.53 4.73 11.19
CA ASP A 402 9.48 4.23 12.19
C ASP A 402 8.99 4.57 13.59
N ILE A 403 9.16 3.64 14.52
CA ILE A 403 8.76 3.74 15.91
C ILE A 403 9.93 3.34 16.80
N ARG A 404 10.25 4.17 17.77
CA ARG A 404 11.35 3.95 18.72
C ARG A 404 10.89 4.20 20.14
N LEU A 405 11.43 3.42 21.06
CA LEU A 405 11.19 3.58 22.49
C LEU A 405 12.47 4.06 23.16
N SER A 406 12.38 5.15 23.90
CA SER A 406 13.47 5.60 24.76
C SER A 406 13.62 4.72 26.01
N PRO A 407 14.83 4.64 26.58
CA PRO A 407 15.05 3.92 27.82
C PRO A 407 14.15 4.45 28.95
N PRO A 408 13.67 3.57 29.83
CA PRO A 408 12.78 3.96 30.92
C PRO A 408 13.50 4.95 31.84
N SER A 409 12.86 6.10 32.08
CA SER A 409 13.43 7.19 32.87
C SER A 409 12.54 7.49 34.08
N PRO A 410 13.12 7.86 35.24
CA PRO A 410 12.34 8.28 36.40
C PRO A 410 11.56 9.56 36.08
N PRO A 411 10.30 9.67 36.54
CA PRO A 411 9.40 10.73 36.10
C PRO A 411 9.84 12.11 36.63
N PRO A 412 9.68 13.14 35.79
CA PRO A 412 9.00 14.35 36.27
C PRO A 412 7.65 14.59 35.59
N ALA A 413 7.26 13.78 34.59
CA ALA A 413 6.12 14.06 33.73
C ALA A 413 5.12 12.91 33.59
N THR A 414 3.82 13.26 33.61
CA THR A 414 2.70 12.33 33.49
C THR A 414 2.62 11.67 32.10
N PRO A 415 2.15 10.41 32.02
CA PRO A 415 1.83 9.74 30.76
C PRO A 415 0.89 10.59 29.89
N SER A 416 1.09 10.56 28.57
CA SER A 416 0.24 11.31 27.64
C SER A 416 -0.83 10.43 27.01
N ALA A 417 -2.08 10.92 27.07
CA ALA A 417 -3.23 10.20 26.51
C ALA A 417 -3.25 10.20 24.97
N ARG A 418 -2.62 11.20 24.33
CA ARG A 418 -2.60 11.39 22.88
C ARG A 418 -1.18 11.50 22.35
N VAL A 419 -1.01 11.23 21.06
CA VAL A 419 0.22 11.48 20.32
C VAL A 419 0.24 12.96 19.91
N ILE A 420 1.36 13.64 20.17
CA ILE A 420 1.58 15.02 19.74
C ILE A 420 2.43 14.98 18.47
N TRP A 421 1.85 15.41 17.35
CA TRP A 421 2.50 15.48 16.06
C TRP A 421 3.10 16.86 15.82
N THR A 422 4.33 16.89 15.34
CA THR A 422 5.01 18.11 14.93
C THR A 422 5.66 17.87 13.58
N ARG A 423 5.59 18.85 12.68
CA ARG A 423 6.32 18.79 11.42
C ARG A 423 7.71 19.38 11.62
N VAL A 424 8.75 18.59 11.40
CA VAL A 424 10.15 19.04 11.43
C VAL A 424 10.77 18.74 10.07
N GLY A 425 10.92 19.78 9.25
CA GLY A 425 11.38 19.66 7.87
C GLY A 425 10.46 18.77 7.01
N TRP A 426 11.04 17.73 6.43
CA TRP A 426 10.35 16.70 5.64
C TRP A 426 10.03 15.43 6.43
N SER A 427 9.91 15.56 7.76
CA SER A 427 9.46 14.48 8.64
C SER A 427 8.32 14.95 9.55
N ALA A 428 7.31 14.11 9.76
CA ALA A 428 6.31 14.31 10.81
C ALA A 428 6.72 13.47 12.02
N ARG A 429 6.96 14.13 13.15
CA ARG A 429 7.41 13.51 14.41
C ARG A 429 6.26 13.46 15.40
N GLY A 430 5.94 12.27 15.86
CA GLY A 430 4.94 12.01 16.89
C GLY A 430 5.61 11.67 18.20
N GLU A 431 5.15 12.28 19.29
CA GLU A 431 5.64 11.97 20.63
C GLU A 431 4.50 11.53 21.55
N ARG A 432 4.72 10.46 22.31
CA ARG A 432 3.82 9.98 23.35
C ARG A 432 4.62 9.49 24.55
N ARG A 433 4.13 9.73 25.76
CA ARG A 433 4.72 9.18 27.01
C ARG A 433 3.86 8.05 27.52
N ILE A 434 4.46 6.89 27.77
CA ILE A 434 3.77 5.69 28.26
C ILE A 434 4.33 5.28 29.63
N ALA A 435 3.46 4.72 30.47
CA ALA A 435 3.87 4.09 31.72
C ALA A 435 4.47 2.71 31.44
N VAL A 436 5.57 2.39 32.12
CA VAL A 436 6.31 1.14 32.03
C VAL A 436 6.33 0.48 33.42
N PRO A 437 6.44 -0.86 33.53
CA PRO A 437 6.53 -1.54 34.82
C PRO A 437 7.59 -0.91 35.75
N GLY A 438 7.29 -0.86 37.05
CA GLY A 438 8.15 -0.22 38.05
C GLY A 438 7.94 1.29 38.22
N GLY A 439 6.85 1.85 37.66
CA GLY A 439 6.50 3.28 37.83
C GLY A 439 7.32 4.25 36.98
N LEU A 440 8.10 3.72 36.03
CA LEU A 440 8.93 4.50 35.11
C LEU A 440 8.12 4.97 33.90
N VAL A 441 8.64 5.99 33.21
CA VAL A 441 8.04 6.53 31.98
C VAL A 441 9.02 6.37 30.83
N SER A 442 8.51 5.88 29.70
CA SER A 442 9.24 5.86 28.43
C SER A 442 8.55 6.76 27.41
N HIS A 443 9.37 7.44 26.60
CA HIS A 443 8.93 8.21 25.46
C HIS A 443 8.93 7.33 24.21
N VAL A 444 7.78 7.28 23.55
CA VAL A 444 7.58 6.70 22.23
C VAL A 444 7.78 7.82 21.21
N HIS A 445 8.76 7.63 20.32
CA HIS A 445 9.03 8.50 19.20
C HIS A 445 8.54 7.83 17.92
N LEU A 446 7.69 8.53 17.19
CA LEU A 446 7.19 8.13 15.88
C LEU A 446 7.77 9.08 14.85
N THR A 447 8.22 8.54 13.73
CA THR A 447 8.65 9.36 12.61
C THR A 447 8.01 8.85 11.33
N VAL A 448 7.30 9.73 10.64
CA VAL A 448 6.75 9.48 9.31
C VAL A 448 7.52 10.37 8.33
N ASP A 449 8.23 9.73 7.40
CA ASP A 449 8.93 10.44 6.34
C ASP A 449 7.94 10.98 5.30
N LEU A 450 8.00 12.28 5.01
CA LEU A 450 7.23 12.96 3.96
C LEU A 450 7.85 12.75 2.57
N ARG A 451 9.06 12.18 2.54
CA ARG A 451 9.98 12.02 1.40
C ARG A 451 10.62 13.34 0.97
N ASP A 452 11.78 13.19 0.34
CA ASP A 452 12.55 14.31 -0.21
C ASP A 452 11.72 15.11 -1.25
N PRO A 453 11.69 16.45 -1.18
CA PRO A 453 10.91 17.28 -2.10
C PRO A 453 11.29 17.09 -3.57
N TRP A 454 12.56 16.84 -3.87
CA TRP A 454 13.02 16.61 -5.23
C TRP A 454 12.53 15.27 -5.76
N ALA A 455 12.58 14.22 -4.93
CA ALA A 455 12.03 12.92 -5.28
C ALA A 455 10.50 13.00 -5.52
N LEU A 456 9.78 13.80 -4.72
CA LEU A 456 8.35 14.07 -4.92
C LEU A 456 8.09 14.82 -6.23
N LEU A 457 8.94 15.78 -6.60
CA LEU A 457 8.81 16.53 -7.85
C LEU A 457 9.00 15.62 -9.06
N VAL A 458 10.04 14.79 -9.07
CA VAL A 458 10.29 13.81 -10.15
C VAL A 458 9.14 12.82 -10.25
N ARG A 459 8.67 12.28 -9.12
CA ARG A 459 7.54 11.35 -9.07
C ARG A 459 6.27 12.01 -9.59
N GLY A 460 5.97 13.23 -9.14
CA GLY A 460 4.82 14.00 -9.60
C GLY A 460 4.85 14.27 -11.11
N ALA A 461 6.02 14.62 -11.66
CA ALA A 461 6.18 14.82 -13.10
C ALA A 461 5.95 13.52 -13.89
N LEU A 462 6.49 12.38 -13.43
CA LEU A 462 6.28 11.09 -14.07
C LEU A 462 4.80 10.67 -14.07
N VAL A 463 4.10 10.94 -12.98
CA VAL A 463 2.68 10.67 -12.81
C VAL A 463 1.83 11.52 -13.76
N VAL A 464 2.14 12.81 -13.86
CA VAL A 464 1.48 13.70 -14.84
C VAL A 464 1.68 13.21 -16.28
N VAL A 465 2.84 12.63 -16.61
CA VAL A 465 3.04 12.02 -17.94
C VAL A 465 2.14 10.80 -18.14
N ILE A 466 1.96 9.97 -17.10
CA ILE A 466 1.01 8.84 -17.13
C ILE A 466 -0.41 9.35 -17.34
N ASP A 467 -0.81 10.41 -16.65
CA ASP A 467 -2.12 11.05 -16.78
C ASP A 467 -2.39 11.59 -18.19
N VAL A 468 -1.39 12.25 -18.78
CA VAL A 468 -1.46 12.74 -20.17
C VAL A 468 -1.63 11.58 -21.13
N ALA A 469 -0.85 10.50 -20.96
CA ALA A 469 -0.97 9.30 -21.79
C ALA A 469 -2.35 8.64 -21.64
N LEU A 470 -2.88 8.58 -20.42
CA LEU A 470 -4.19 8.01 -20.10
C LEU A 470 -5.33 8.81 -20.76
N LEU A 471 -5.31 10.14 -20.63
CA LEU A 471 -6.32 10.99 -21.25
C LEU A 471 -6.23 10.96 -22.78
N ALA A 472 -5.01 10.94 -23.33
CA ALA A 472 -4.80 10.79 -24.77
C ALA A 472 -5.31 9.44 -25.29
N ALA A 473 -5.07 8.34 -24.55
CA ALA A 473 -5.59 7.02 -24.89
C ALA A 473 -7.13 7.00 -24.86
N CYS A 474 -7.75 7.56 -23.82
CA CYS A 474 -9.21 7.70 -23.73
C CYS A 474 -9.77 8.54 -24.89
N TRP A 475 -9.06 9.61 -25.27
CA TRP A 475 -9.44 10.44 -26.41
C TRP A 475 -9.41 9.67 -27.74
N LEU A 476 -8.35 8.90 -27.99
CA LEU A 476 -8.22 8.03 -29.17
C LEU A 476 -9.29 6.94 -29.19
N LEU A 477 -9.61 6.35 -28.03
CA LEU A 477 -10.66 5.37 -27.91
C LEU A 477 -12.05 5.99 -28.19
N SER A 478 -12.29 7.23 -27.75
CA SER A 478 -13.50 7.99 -28.08
C SER A 478 -13.64 8.24 -29.59
N LEU A 479 -12.54 8.47 -30.31
CA LEU A 479 -12.55 8.56 -31.78
C LEU A 479 -12.97 7.24 -32.43
N ALA A 480 -12.46 6.11 -31.95
CA ALA A 480 -12.83 4.78 -32.43
C ALA A 480 -14.32 4.48 -32.16
N LEU A 481 -14.82 4.86 -30.97
CA LEU A 481 -16.20 4.66 -30.54
C LEU A 481 -17.23 5.39 -31.42
N THR A 482 -16.88 6.57 -31.88
CA THR A 482 -17.80 7.47 -32.59
C THR A 482 -17.66 7.42 -34.10
N GLY A 483 -16.84 6.49 -34.63
CA GLY A 483 -16.64 6.33 -36.08
C GLY A 483 -15.87 7.47 -36.73
N GLY A 484 -15.24 8.33 -35.92
CA GLY A 484 -14.45 9.46 -36.38
C GLY A 484 -13.02 9.11 -36.77
N TRP A 485 -12.69 7.83 -36.89
CA TRP A 485 -11.37 7.34 -37.31
C TRP A 485 -11.16 7.64 -38.80
N ARG A 486 -10.90 8.91 -39.11
CA ARG A 486 -10.23 9.32 -40.32
C ARG A 486 -8.79 9.61 -39.92
N PRO A 487 -7.79 8.87 -40.42
CA PRO A 487 -6.39 9.22 -40.22
C PRO A 487 -6.07 10.47 -41.05
N GLN A 488 -6.66 11.60 -40.68
CA GLN A 488 -6.15 12.90 -41.10
C GLN A 488 -4.83 13.06 -40.34
N ARG A 489 -3.74 12.77 -41.05
CA ARG A 489 -2.39 13.06 -40.57
C ARG A 489 -2.41 14.49 -40.02
N PRO A 490 -2.13 14.69 -38.73
CA PRO A 490 -2.30 16.01 -38.12
C PRO A 490 -1.43 17.01 -38.87
N PRO A 491 -1.90 18.26 -39.10
CA PRO A 491 -1.13 19.31 -39.76
C PRO A 491 0.16 19.66 -39.00
N VAL A 492 0.36 19.11 -37.79
CA VAL A 492 1.59 19.18 -37.00
C VAL A 492 2.81 18.72 -37.81
N PHE A 493 2.70 17.66 -38.63
CA PHE A 493 3.81 17.23 -39.49
C PHE A 493 4.09 18.21 -40.64
N ALA A 494 3.06 18.89 -41.13
CA ALA A 494 3.20 19.93 -42.15
C ALA A 494 3.76 21.24 -41.55
N VAL A 495 3.36 21.60 -40.33
CA VAL A 495 3.86 22.77 -39.58
C VAL A 495 5.30 22.56 -39.10
N LEU A 496 5.67 21.35 -38.65
CA LEU A 496 7.07 20.98 -38.39
C LEU A 496 7.90 21.05 -39.67
N ARG A 497 7.34 20.66 -40.82
CA ARG A 497 8.03 20.76 -42.11
C ARG A 497 8.17 22.20 -42.59
N THR A 498 7.29 23.12 -42.22
CA THR A 498 7.26 24.49 -42.78
C THR A 498 7.83 25.56 -41.86
N SER A 499 7.91 25.35 -40.54
CA SER A 499 8.39 26.36 -39.59
C SER A 499 9.66 25.92 -38.85
N TYR A 500 10.77 26.62 -39.10
CA TYR A 500 12.07 26.39 -38.45
C TYR A 500 11.99 26.52 -36.91
N ARG A 501 11.23 27.49 -36.39
CA ARG A 501 11.05 27.69 -34.94
C ARG A 501 10.33 26.52 -34.27
N ALA A 502 9.33 25.93 -34.92
CA ALA A 502 8.64 24.75 -34.41
C ALA A 502 9.55 23.51 -34.44
N ARG A 503 10.35 23.36 -35.49
CA ARG A 503 11.34 22.29 -35.62
C ARG A 503 12.42 22.38 -34.54
N LEU A 504 12.93 23.59 -34.30
CA LEU A 504 13.93 23.86 -33.26
C LEU A 504 13.37 23.61 -31.85
N ALA A 505 12.15 24.08 -31.55
CA ALA A 505 11.51 23.87 -30.25
C ALA A 505 11.22 22.38 -29.97
N VAL A 506 10.76 21.63 -30.98
CA VAL A 506 10.56 20.18 -30.84
C VAL A 506 11.87 19.41 -30.74
N ALA A 507 12.91 19.83 -31.49
CA ALA A 507 14.24 19.23 -31.36
C ALA A 507 14.84 19.48 -29.97
N LEU A 508 14.76 20.71 -29.44
CA LEU A 508 15.18 21.03 -28.08
C LEU A 508 14.35 20.28 -27.03
N ALA A 509 13.02 20.31 -27.13
CA ALA A 509 12.16 19.59 -26.19
C ALA A 509 12.43 18.08 -26.24
N GLY A 510 12.60 17.49 -27.42
CA GLY A 510 12.98 16.09 -27.58
C GLY A 510 14.34 15.79 -26.97
N PHE A 511 15.34 16.63 -27.23
CA PHE A 511 16.71 16.47 -26.74
C PHE A 511 16.83 16.61 -25.21
N PHE A 512 15.96 17.38 -24.56
CA PHE A 512 15.98 17.52 -23.11
C PHE A 512 15.00 16.59 -22.40
N VAL A 513 13.74 16.53 -22.87
CA VAL A 513 12.66 15.79 -22.19
C VAL A 513 12.80 14.29 -22.37
N VAL A 514 13.15 13.81 -23.57
CA VAL A 514 13.26 12.35 -23.80
C VAL A 514 14.43 11.77 -23.00
N PRO A 515 15.65 12.34 -23.03
CA PRO A 515 16.74 11.84 -22.19
C PRO A 515 16.44 11.97 -20.71
N LEU A 516 15.80 13.06 -20.25
CA LEU A 516 15.41 13.20 -18.86
C LEU A 516 14.41 12.11 -18.42
N LEU A 517 13.41 11.80 -19.25
CA LEU A 517 12.45 10.73 -18.98
C LEU A 517 13.09 9.34 -19.03
N VAL A 518 13.97 9.11 -20.00
CA VAL A 518 14.73 7.85 -20.12
C VAL A 518 15.66 7.69 -18.92
N LEU A 519 16.38 8.73 -18.51
CA LEU A 519 17.23 8.74 -17.32
C LEU A 519 16.42 8.54 -16.04
N ALA A 520 15.25 9.17 -15.91
CA ALA A 520 14.38 8.97 -14.76
C ALA A 520 13.86 7.53 -14.68
N LEU A 521 13.40 6.98 -15.81
CA LEU A 521 12.92 5.59 -15.89
C LEU A 521 14.06 4.59 -15.66
N TRP A 522 15.24 4.88 -16.21
CA TRP A 522 16.43 4.05 -16.06
C TRP A 522 16.99 4.12 -14.64
N SER A 523 17.03 5.29 -14.01
CA SER A 523 17.40 5.45 -12.61
C SER A 523 16.47 4.66 -11.70
N PHE A 524 15.17 4.66 -11.98
CA PHE A 524 14.21 3.86 -11.23
C PHE A 524 14.41 2.35 -11.42
N ALA A 525 14.69 1.90 -12.64
CA ALA A 525 15.02 0.50 -12.90
C ALA A 525 16.34 0.10 -12.21
N ARG A 526 17.34 0.97 -12.27
CA ARG A 526 18.67 0.74 -11.69
C ARG A 526 18.65 0.69 -10.17
N LEU A 527 17.89 1.55 -9.49
CA LEU A 527 17.69 1.47 -8.03
C LEU A 527 17.17 0.10 -7.59
N ARG A 528 16.34 -0.55 -8.42
CA ARG A 528 15.82 -1.89 -8.12
C ARG A 528 16.88 -2.98 -8.29
N ASP A 529 17.77 -2.82 -9.26
CA ASP A 529 18.85 -3.77 -9.52
C ASP A 529 20.02 -3.57 -8.54
N ASP A 530 20.38 -2.32 -8.20
CA ASP A 530 21.36 -2.00 -7.16
C ASP A 530 20.93 -2.56 -5.80
N ALA A 531 19.65 -2.42 -5.41
CA ALA A 531 19.15 -3.00 -4.16
C ALA A 531 19.19 -4.53 -4.12
N ARG A 532 19.09 -5.20 -5.28
CA ARG A 532 19.26 -6.67 -5.37
C ARG A 532 20.73 -7.04 -5.20
N GLN A 533 21.62 -6.28 -5.85
CA GLN A 533 23.05 -6.54 -5.84
C GLN A 533 23.68 -6.27 -4.45
N ASP A 534 23.24 -5.22 -3.76
CA ASP A 534 23.59 -4.96 -2.36
C ASP A 534 23.11 -6.10 -1.45
N GLY A 535 21.90 -6.62 -1.70
CA GLY A 535 21.36 -7.79 -1.02
C GLY A 535 22.22 -9.03 -1.21
N ASP A 536 22.62 -9.33 -2.46
CA ASP A 536 23.48 -10.48 -2.78
C ASP A 536 24.87 -10.36 -2.14
N LEU A 537 25.43 -9.15 -2.05
CA LEU A 537 26.70 -8.90 -1.36
C LEU A 537 26.59 -9.11 0.15
N LEU A 538 25.50 -8.64 0.78
CA LEU A 538 25.22 -8.88 2.20
C LEU A 538 25.00 -10.36 2.49
N ILE A 539 24.28 -11.09 1.62
CA ILE A 539 24.12 -12.55 1.73
C ILE A 539 25.49 -13.24 1.60
N GLY A 540 26.29 -12.86 0.60
CA GLY A 540 27.63 -13.40 0.42
C GLY A 540 28.56 -13.14 1.61
N GLN A 541 28.48 -11.95 2.21
CA GLN A 541 29.27 -11.58 3.39
C GLN A 541 28.81 -12.33 4.64
N THR A 542 27.51 -12.40 4.91
CA THR A 542 26.96 -13.15 6.05
C THR A 542 27.26 -14.65 5.95
N LEU A 543 27.18 -15.25 4.76
CA LEU A 543 27.57 -16.64 4.54
C LEU A 543 29.07 -16.87 4.73
N ARG A 544 29.92 -15.90 4.34
CA ARG A 544 31.36 -16.00 4.54
C ARG A 544 31.74 -15.90 6.02
N ASP A 545 31.10 -15.01 6.77
CA ASP A 545 31.28 -14.86 8.22
C ASP A 545 30.73 -16.09 8.98
N ALA A 546 29.59 -16.64 8.53
CA ALA A 546 29.04 -17.89 9.03
C ALA A 546 29.97 -19.07 8.75
N ALA A 547 30.53 -19.19 7.54
CA ALA A 547 31.44 -20.26 7.15
C ALA A 547 32.74 -20.23 7.98
N GLY A 548 33.27 -19.04 8.27
CA GLY A 548 34.42 -18.88 9.16
C GLY A 548 34.17 -19.40 10.58
N THR A 549 32.94 -19.29 11.07
CA THR A 549 32.53 -19.77 12.41
C THR A 549 32.01 -21.23 12.39
N ALA A 550 31.58 -21.73 11.23
CA ALA A 550 31.12 -23.11 11.06
C ALA A 550 32.25 -24.12 11.30
N ALA A 551 33.49 -23.78 10.95
CA ALA A 551 34.66 -24.63 11.20
C ALA A 551 34.92 -24.84 12.70
N THR A 552 34.67 -23.82 13.54
CA THR A 552 34.79 -23.93 15.00
C THR A 552 33.61 -24.67 15.62
N LEU A 553 32.41 -24.51 15.06
CA LEU A 553 31.20 -25.23 15.47
C LEU A 553 31.25 -26.73 15.09
N ALA A 554 32.05 -27.09 14.08
CA ALA A 554 32.20 -28.47 13.63
C ALA A 554 32.74 -29.41 14.73
N SER A 555 33.51 -28.87 15.68
CA SER A 555 34.14 -29.62 16.77
C SER A 555 33.32 -29.68 18.06
N GLU A 556 32.17 -29.00 18.14
CA GLU A 556 31.35 -28.99 19.36
C GLU A 556 30.46 -30.23 19.53
N PRO A 557 30.24 -30.71 20.77
CA PRO A 557 29.28 -31.77 21.07
C PRO A 557 27.83 -31.31 20.83
N ALA A 558 26.98 -32.22 20.33
CA ALA A 558 25.61 -31.97 19.89
C ALA A 558 24.71 -31.09 20.82
N PRO A 559 24.70 -31.25 22.16
CA PRO A 559 23.87 -30.42 23.04
C PRO A 559 24.39 -28.98 23.24
N ALA A 560 25.65 -28.70 22.91
CA ALA A 560 26.21 -27.34 22.90
C ALA A 560 26.00 -26.67 21.53
N LEU A 561 26.10 -27.47 20.47
CA LEU A 561 26.07 -27.04 19.08
C LEU A 561 24.81 -26.26 18.71
N GLY A 562 23.63 -26.66 19.22
CA GLY A 562 22.38 -25.93 19.00
C GLY A 562 22.33 -24.53 19.64
N ARG A 563 22.93 -24.35 20.82
CA ARG A 563 23.01 -23.04 21.48
C ARG A 563 23.97 -22.11 20.77
N SER A 564 25.14 -22.62 20.38
CA SER A 564 26.15 -21.86 19.63
C SER A 564 25.65 -21.47 18.23
N MET A 565 24.85 -22.34 17.59
CA MET A 565 24.11 -22.02 16.36
C MET A 565 23.12 -20.86 16.54
N LEU A 566 22.34 -20.89 17.62
CA LEU A 566 21.36 -19.85 17.93
C LEU A 566 22.06 -18.51 18.26
N GLU A 567 23.18 -18.54 18.96
CA GLU A 567 24.04 -17.36 19.19
C GLU A 567 24.63 -16.81 17.90
N LEU A 568 25.10 -17.68 17.00
CA LEU A 568 25.60 -17.28 15.68
C LEU A 568 24.50 -16.64 14.83
N GLY A 569 23.31 -17.24 14.80
CA GLY A 569 22.16 -16.68 14.10
C GLY A 569 21.71 -15.34 14.66
N ASN A 570 21.84 -15.13 15.98
CA ASN A 570 21.59 -13.82 16.60
C ASN A 570 22.68 -12.79 16.27
N ARG A 571 23.95 -13.20 16.20
CA ARG A 571 25.08 -12.32 15.86
C ARG A 571 25.05 -11.88 14.40
N LEU A 572 24.74 -12.80 13.49
CA LEU A 572 24.70 -12.55 12.05
C LEU A 572 23.33 -12.06 11.56
N ASP A 573 22.35 -11.96 12.46
CA ASP A 573 20.94 -11.67 12.14
C ASP A 573 20.39 -12.55 11.00
N ALA A 574 20.78 -13.82 10.99
CA ALA A 574 20.51 -14.77 9.90
C ALA A 574 19.99 -16.11 10.43
N ASP A 575 19.10 -16.72 9.66
CA ASP A 575 18.62 -18.08 9.90
C ASP A 575 19.47 -19.06 9.10
N LEU A 576 20.09 -20.04 9.76
CA LEU A 576 21.15 -20.89 9.18
C LEU A 576 20.83 -22.37 9.32
N TRP A 577 21.20 -23.13 8.29
CA TRP A 577 21.31 -24.59 8.32
C TRP A 577 22.78 -24.99 8.34
N LEU A 578 23.16 -25.91 9.22
CA LEU A 578 24.46 -26.58 9.18
C LEU A 578 24.25 -28.00 8.72
N TYR A 579 24.76 -28.31 7.52
CA TYR A 579 24.89 -29.66 7.03
C TYR A 579 26.29 -30.18 7.34
N ARG A 580 26.38 -31.40 7.89
CA ARG A 580 27.62 -32.14 8.12
C ARG A 580 27.50 -33.46 7.36
N ASP A 581 28.45 -33.73 6.46
CA ASP A 581 28.47 -34.95 5.65
C ASP A 581 27.16 -35.20 4.86
N GLY A 582 26.50 -34.13 4.41
CA GLY A 582 25.22 -34.20 3.70
C GLY A 582 23.99 -34.42 4.58
N VAL A 583 24.15 -34.49 5.90
CA VAL A 583 23.05 -34.62 6.88
C VAL A 583 22.88 -33.31 7.63
N LEU A 584 21.65 -32.89 7.88
CA LEU A 584 21.37 -31.71 8.68
C LEU A 584 21.81 -31.94 10.13
N ALA A 585 22.84 -31.23 10.58
CA ALA A 585 23.42 -31.37 11.91
C ALA A 585 22.80 -30.41 12.92
N ALA A 586 22.44 -29.19 12.51
CA ALA A 586 21.76 -28.21 13.35
C ALA A 586 21.13 -27.07 12.56
N THR A 587 20.19 -26.37 13.19
CA THR A 587 19.52 -25.17 12.66
C THR A 587 19.41 -24.08 13.73
N THR A 588 19.26 -22.84 13.27
CA THR A 588 18.99 -21.69 14.17
C THR A 588 17.54 -21.66 14.68
N ALA A 589 16.62 -22.34 13.98
CA ALA A 589 15.22 -22.45 14.37
C ALA A 589 14.71 -23.90 14.19
N PRO A 590 13.91 -24.44 15.13
CA PRO A 590 13.40 -25.81 15.04
C PRO A 590 12.57 -26.08 13.78
N VAL A 591 11.75 -25.10 13.34
CA VAL A 591 10.94 -25.18 12.11
C VAL A 591 11.80 -25.40 10.86
N LEU A 592 13.02 -24.84 10.82
CA LEU A 592 13.91 -25.00 9.67
C LEU A 592 14.43 -26.42 9.55
N ALA A 593 14.48 -27.19 10.64
CA ALA A 593 14.87 -28.59 10.59
C ALA A 593 13.83 -29.45 9.86
N GLU A 594 12.55 -29.05 9.90
CA GLU A 594 11.46 -29.72 9.19
C GLU A 594 11.46 -29.38 7.68
N LEU A 595 11.97 -28.20 7.31
CA LEU A 595 12.08 -27.74 5.93
C LEU A 595 13.36 -28.22 5.21
N GLY A 596 14.39 -28.62 5.98
CA GLY A 596 15.69 -29.02 5.47
C GLY A 596 15.84 -30.51 5.15
N VAL A 597 14.71 -31.25 5.08
CA VAL A 597 14.63 -32.70 4.76
C VAL A 597 14.53 -32.93 3.27
#